data_AF-A0A0S7YIM5-F1
#
_entry.id   AF-A0A0S7YIM5-F1
#
_cell.length_a   1.000
_cell.length_b   1.000
_cell.length_c   1.000
_cell.angle_alpha   90.00
_cell.angle_beta   90.00
_cell.angle_gamma   90.00
#
_symmetry.space_group_name_H-M   'P 1'
#
loop_
_entity.id
_entity.type
_entity.pdbx_description
1 polymer ?
#
loop_
_entity_poly.entity_id
_entity_poly.type
_entity_poly.pdbx_seq_one_letter_code
_entity_poly.pdbx_strand_id
1 'polypeptide(L)'
;MVRTHTAELVRGRSPDPPRSACVRLPVVLAFLVLPALALPAAGADWPQFRGPNRDGTSPETGLLPSWPEGGPPRVAALDGVGEGFSSPAVADGRVFVTGRVKDS
;
A
#
# COMPACT_ATOMS: atom_id res chain seq x y z
N MET A 1 -83.52 23.22 -25.65
CA MET A 1 -82.15 23.02 -25.12
C MET A 1 -81.60 21.76 -25.79
N VAL A 2 -81.17 21.85 -27.07
CA VAL A 2 -79.77 21.82 -27.57
C VAL A 2 -78.96 20.66 -26.95
N ARG A 3 -78.84 19.50 -27.66
CA ARG A 3 -77.61 18.93 -28.31
C ARG A 3 -76.37 18.91 -27.39
N THR A 4 -75.52 17.87 -27.27
CA THR A 4 -74.80 17.11 -28.31
C THR A 4 -74.01 15.98 -27.62
N HIS A 5 -73.82 14.83 -28.27
CA HIS A 5 -72.71 13.90 -27.99
C HIS A 5 -71.38 14.53 -28.43
N THR A 6 -70.29 14.39 -27.67
CA THR A 6 -68.93 14.60 -28.22
C THR A 6 -67.92 13.69 -27.53
N ALA A 7 -67.19 12.96 -28.37
CA ALA A 7 -66.13 12.02 -28.04
C ALA A 7 -64.72 12.67 -28.16
N GLU A 8 -63.71 11.87 -27.81
CA GLU A 8 -62.26 12.03 -28.04
C GLU A 8 -61.55 13.14 -27.22
N LEU A 9 -60.33 12.95 -26.69
CA LEU A 9 -59.16 12.55 -27.44
C LEU A 9 -58.02 11.97 -26.58
N VAL A 10 -57.30 11.03 -27.19
CA VAL A 10 -56.05 10.37 -26.82
C VAL A 10 -54.87 11.33 -26.60
N ARG A 11 -54.03 11.08 -25.57
CA ARG A 11 -52.54 11.13 -25.53
C ARG A 11 -52.06 11.19 -24.06
N GLY A 12 -51.08 10.42 -23.56
CA GLY A 12 -50.15 9.46 -24.16
C GLY A 12 -49.11 8.99 -23.10
N ARG A 13 -48.30 7.99 -23.49
CA ARG A 13 -46.86 7.74 -23.17
C ARG A 13 -46.44 7.78 -21.68
N SER A 14 -45.71 6.86 -21.06
CA SER A 14 -44.97 5.61 -21.31
C SER A 14 -44.66 5.05 -19.90
N PRO A 15 -44.44 3.75 -19.68
CA PRO A 15 -43.85 3.30 -18.41
C PRO A 15 -42.43 3.89 -18.27
N ASP A 16 -42.10 4.41 -17.09
CA ASP A 16 -40.75 4.82 -16.75
C ASP A 16 -39.81 3.61 -16.81
N PRO A 17 -38.62 3.70 -17.44
CA PRO A 17 -37.64 2.64 -17.30
C PRO A 17 -37.15 2.61 -15.83
N PRO A 18 -36.87 1.42 -15.26
CA PRO A 18 -36.22 1.35 -13.97
C PRO A 18 -34.88 2.06 -14.08
N ARG A 19 -34.73 3.18 -13.35
CA ARG A 19 -33.49 3.93 -13.27
C ARG A 19 -32.40 2.97 -12.79
N SER A 20 -31.46 2.66 -13.68
CA SER A 20 -30.28 1.84 -13.39
C SER A 20 -29.40 2.52 -12.34
N ALA A 21 -29.75 2.35 -11.09
CA ALA A 21 -28.90 2.66 -9.95
C ALA A 21 -27.99 1.45 -9.69
N CYS A 22 -27.00 1.18 -10.57
CA CYS A 22 -26.09 0.07 -10.32
C CYS A 22 -24.64 0.24 -10.79
N VAL A 23 -24.23 1.44 -11.22
CA VAL A 23 -22.84 1.64 -11.71
C VAL A 23 -22.03 2.67 -10.91
N ARG A 24 -22.66 3.50 -10.07
CA ARG A 24 -21.94 4.52 -9.26
C ARG A 24 -21.40 4.01 -7.93
N LEU A 25 -21.97 2.93 -7.39
CA LEU A 25 -21.56 2.33 -6.12
C LEU A 25 -20.27 1.47 -6.21
N PRO A 26 -20.02 0.65 -7.26
CA PRO A 26 -18.81 -0.18 -7.30
C PRO A 26 -17.52 0.62 -7.51
N VAL A 27 -17.58 1.76 -8.20
CA VAL A 27 -16.40 2.61 -8.47
C VAL A 27 -15.92 3.32 -7.21
N VAL A 28 -16.84 3.80 -6.35
CA VAL A 28 -16.51 4.46 -5.08
C VAL A 28 -15.92 3.45 -4.09
N LEU A 29 -16.47 2.24 -4.03
CA LEU A 29 -15.91 1.14 -3.24
C LEU A 29 -14.51 0.72 -3.74
N ALA A 30 -14.30 0.64 -5.05
CA ALA A 30 -12.98 0.35 -5.61
C ALA A 30 -11.93 1.41 -5.24
N PHE A 31 -12.30 2.70 -5.24
CA PHE A 31 -11.42 3.80 -4.84
C PHE A 31 -11.07 3.80 -3.34
N LEU A 32 -11.97 3.31 -2.47
CA LEU A 32 -11.72 3.19 -1.02
C LEU A 32 -10.92 1.92 -0.65
N VAL A 33 -11.06 0.85 -1.43
CA VAL A 33 -10.39 -0.44 -1.14
C VAL A 33 -8.98 -0.51 -1.72
N LEU A 34 -8.68 0.16 -2.84
CA LEU A 34 -7.36 0.11 -3.48
C LEU A 34 -6.17 0.57 -2.59
N PRO A 35 -6.23 1.66 -1.82
CA PRO A 35 -5.08 2.09 -1.02
C PRO A 35 -4.83 1.18 0.21
N ALA A 36 -5.83 0.41 0.65
CA ALA A 36 -5.68 -0.48 1.81
C ALA A 36 -4.82 -1.72 1.52
N LEU A 37 -4.55 -2.06 0.26
CA LEU A 37 -3.70 -3.19 -0.12
C LEU A 37 -2.20 -2.86 -0.14
N ALA A 38 -1.82 -1.59 -0.06
CA ALA A 38 -0.42 -1.17 0.01
C ALA A 38 0.06 -1.15 1.47
N LEU A 39 0.01 -2.29 2.15
CA LEU A 39 0.72 -2.42 3.42
C LEU A 39 2.23 -2.38 3.12
N PRO A 40 3.00 -1.46 3.74
CA PRO A 40 4.45 -1.52 3.61
C PRO A 40 4.92 -2.89 4.11
N ALA A 41 5.83 -3.52 3.36
CA ALA A 41 6.50 -4.72 3.84
C ALA A 41 7.32 -4.33 5.08
N ALA A 42 6.74 -4.49 6.26
CA ALA A 42 7.42 -4.30 7.52
C ALA A 42 8.34 -5.50 7.74
N GLY A 43 9.64 -5.31 7.51
CA GLY A 43 10.65 -6.28 7.95
C GLY A 43 10.65 -6.41 9.47
N ALA A 44 11.09 -7.55 9.98
CA ALA A 44 11.22 -7.74 11.42
C ALA A 44 12.39 -6.90 11.98
N ASP A 45 12.22 -6.39 13.19
CA ASP A 45 13.31 -5.73 13.91
C ASP A 45 14.48 -6.69 14.14
N TRP A 46 15.70 -6.14 14.10
CA TRP A 46 16.95 -6.85 14.35
C TRP A 46 17.76 -6.14 15.45
N PRO A 47 17.27 -6.13 16.71
CA PRO A 47 17.74 -5.20 17.73
C PRO A 47 19.11 -5.55 18.33
N GLN A 48 19.63 -6.75 18.09
CA GLN A 48 20.84 -7.26 18.74
C GLN A 48 21.65 -8.21 17.86
N PHE A 49 22.86 -8.55 18.32
CA PHE A 49 23.71 -9.52 17.64
C PHE A 49 22.97 -10.85 17.43
N ARG A 50 22.96 -11.32 16.18
CA ARG A 50 22.23 -12.52 15.72
C ARG A 50 20.70 -12.44 15.84
N GLY A 51 20.14 -11.23 15.89
CA GLY A 51 18.71 -11.01 15.77
C GLY A 51 17.93 -11.24 17.06
N PRO A 52 16.59 -11.16 17.00
CA PRO A 52 15.72 -11.21 18.18
C PRO A 52 15.90 -12.50 18.99
N ASN A 53 16.13 -13.63 18.31
CA ASN A 53 16.31 -14.95 18.93
C ASN A 53 17.79 -15.32 19.19
N ARG A 54 18.75 -14.46 18.80
CA ARG A 54 20.21 -14.70 18.88
C ARG A 54 20.69 -15.94 18.11
N ASP A 55 19.90 -16.44 17.18
CA ASP A 55 20.23 -17.61 16.37
C ASP A 55 20.85 -17.23 15.01
N GLY A 56 20.68 -15.99 14.57
CA GLY A 56 21.20 -15.48 13.29
C GLY A 56 20.27 -15.78 12.11
N THR A 57 18.98 -15.99 12.36
CA THR A 57 17.99 -16.33 11.33
C THR A 57 16.91 -15.25 11.21
N SER A 58 16.46 -14.97 9.99
CA SER A 58 15.28 -14.14 9.75
C SER A 58 14.06 -14.98 9.38
N PRO A 59 12.84 -14.60 9.82
CA PRO A 59 11.60 -15.24 9.41
C PRO A 59 11.08 -14.81 8.03
N GLU A 60 11.70 -13.81 7.38
CA GLU A 60 11.27 -13.26 6.10
C GLU A 60 11.25 -14.33 4.99
N THR A 61 10.22 -14.26 4.14
CA THR A 61 10.02 -15.16 3.00
C THR A 61 9.80 -14.34 1.72
N GLY A 62 9.76 -15.00 0.56
CA GLY A 62 9.55 -14.32 -0.72
C GLY A 62 10.73 -13.44 -1.15
N LEU A 63 11.91 -13.67 -0.59
CA LEU A 63 13.14 -13.01 -1.01
C LEU A 63 13.50 -13.39 -2.44
N LEU A 64 14.12 -12.47 -3.16
CA LEU A 64 14.61 -12.71 -4.51
C LEU A 64 15.70 -13.80 -4.49
N PRO A 65 15.59 -14.86 -5.32
CA PRO A 65 16.62 -15.90 -5.41
C PRO A 65 17.89 -15.40 -6.12
N SER A 66 17.75 -14.35 -6.94
CA SER A 66 18.84 -13.66 -7.61
C SER A 66 18.50 -12.18 -7.75
N TRP A 67 19.53 -11.34 -7.73
CA TRP A 67 19.35 -9.92 -8.01
C TRP A 67 19.11 -9.69 -9.51
N PRO A 68 18.27 -8.71 -9.88
CA PRO A 68 18.16 -8.29 -11.26
C PRO A 68 19.48 -7.68 -11.77
N GLU A 69 19.61 -7.56 -13.08
CA GLU A 69 20.72 -6.84 -13.70
C GLU A 69 20.78 -5.39 -13.16
N GLY A 70 21.94 -4.97 -12.64
CA GLY A 70 22.11 -3.68 -11.96
C GLY A 70 21.89 -3.69 -10.43
N GLY A 71 21.37 -4.79 -9.87
CA GLY A 71 21.18 -4.95 -8.43
C GLY A 71 20.00 -4.16 -7.83
N PRO A 72 19.74 -4.31 -6.52
CA PRO A 72 18.73 -3.51 -5.84
C PRO A 72 19.15 -2.02 -5.82
N PRO A 73 18.20 -1.09 -5.93
CA PRO A 73 18.51 0.32 -5.86
C PRO A 73 19.08 0.67 -4.48
N ARG A 74 20.13 1.49 -4.45
CA ARG A 74 20.70 2.00 -3.20
C ARG A 74 19.71 2.96 -2.54
N VAL A 75 19.24 2.61 -1.35
CA VAL A 75 18.26 3.42 -0.60
C VAL A 75 18.95 4.55 0.17
N ALA A 76 20.12 4.27 0.77
CA ALA A 76 20.90 5.25 1.52
C ALA A 76 22.39 4.88 1.51
N ALA A 77 23.25 5.89 1.66
CA ALA A 77 24.67 5.77 1.98
C ALA A 77 24.99 6.81 3.04
N LEU A 78 25.72 6.42 4.08
CA LEU A 78 26.09 7.29 5.20
C LEU A 78 27.61 7.33 5.29
N ASP A 79 28.17 8.52 5.17
CA ASP A 79 29.58 8.80 5.39
C ASP A 79 29.81 9.38 6.80
N GLY A 80 31.05 9.35 7.28
CA GLY A 80 31.42 10.00 8.54
C GLY A 80 30.98 9.28 9.82
N VAL A 81 30.48 8.05 9.73
CA VAL A 81 30.08 7.24 10.90
C VAL A 81 31.26 6.75 11.74
N GLY A 82 32.50 6.92 11.26
CA GLY A 82 33.73 6.46 11.94
C GLY A 82 34.03 4.98 11.73
N GLU A 83 35.10 4.50 12.37
CA GLU A 83 35.53 3.09 12.28
C GLU A 83 34.73 2.22 13.27
N GLY A 84 34.04 1.20 12.78
CA GLY A 84 33.20 0.32 13.59
C GLY A 84 33.45 -1.17 13.31
N PHE A 85 33.31 -2.01 14.35
CA PHE A 85 33.43 -3.47 14.26
C PHE A 85 32.11 -4.21 14.57
N SER A 86 31.07 -3.48 14.95
CA SER A 86 29.76 -4.05 15.31
C SER A 86 28.88 -4.29 14.08
N SER A 87 28.06 -5.34 14.11
CA SER A 87 26.91 -5.44 13.21
C SER A 87 25.89 -4.30 13.47
N PRO A 88 25.15 -3.84 12.46
CA PRO A 88 24.06 -2.89 12.67
C PRO A 88 22.93 -3.53 13.50
N ALA A 89 22.21 -2.70 14.25
CA ALA A 89 20.95 -3.05 14.89
C ALA A 89 19.80 -2.28 14.23
N VAL A 90 18.67 -2.93 14.02
CA VAL A 90 17.47 -2.31 13.44
C VAL A 90 16.33 -2.40 14.44
N ALA A 91 15.72 -1.28 14.78
CA ALA A 91 14.56 -1.25 15.66
C ALA A 91 13.70 -0.02 15.35
N ASP A 92 12.38 -0.17 15.36
CA ASP A 92 11.43 0.94 15.19
C ASP A 92 11.71 1.79 13.93
N GLY A 93 11.98 1.10 12.81
CA GLY A 93 12.26 1.74 11.52
C GLY A 93 13.59 2.52 11.46
N ARG A 94 14.49 2.34 12.42
CA ARG A 94 15.80 3.00 12.49
C ARG A 94 16.94 2.00 12.43
N VAL A 95 18.07 2.44 11.87
CA VAL A 95 19.34 1.68 11.85
C VAL A 95 20.31 2.33 12.83
N PHE A 96 20.86 1.54 13.73
CA PHE A 96 21.84 1.93 14.73
C PHE A 96 23.17 1.25 14.41
N VAL A 97 24.25 2.04 14.38
CA VAL A 97 25.62 1.57 14.19
C VAL A 97 26.53 2.25 15.20
N THR A 98 27.57 1.56 15.63
CA THR A 98 28.64 2.17 16.42
C THR A 98 29.85 2.40 15.55
N GLY A 99 30.50 3.55 15.74
CA GLY A 99 31.73 3.87 15.06
C GLY A 99 32.55 4.86 15.88
N ARG A 100 33.88 4.76 15.73
CA ARG A 100 34.86 5.61 16.38
C ARG A 100 35.27 6.69 15.40
N VAL A 101 34.83 7.91 15.63
CA VAL A 101 35.32 9.08 14.89
C VAL A 101 36.71 9.44 15.45
N LYS A 102 37.65 9.75 14.57
CA LYS A 102 38.98 10.20 14.99
C LYS A 102 38.87 11.66 15.41
N ASP A 103 39.05 11.92 16.70
CA ASP A 103 39.26 13.29 17.19
C ASP A 103 40.63 13.78 16.69
N SER A 104 40.65 15.02 16.18
CA SER A 104 41.83 15.68 15.59
C SER A 104 42.81 16.17 16.65
#